data_AF-A0A6C0DRB9-F1
#
_entry.id   AF-A0A6C0DRB9-F1
#
_cell.length_a   1.000
_cell.length_b   1.000
_cell.length_c   1.000
_cell.angle_alpha   90.00
_cell.angle_beta   90.00
_cell.angle_gamma   90.00
#
_symmetry.space_group_name_H-M   'P 1'
#
loop_
_entity.id
_entity.type
_entity.pdbx_description
1 polymer ?
#
loop_
_entity_poly.entity_id
_entity_poly.type
_entity_poly.pdbx_seq_one_letter_code
_entity_poly.pdbx_strand_id
1 'polypeptide(L)'
;MSIITELREDVFKNNNTAQQTLLAILDRISNSSKPSEQKQGESDMEYMQRLNREHNTQKAFVESHHKYSSVFEFSEIFHGDLDLSVLAERGFRNIKTIIFSEGKITSLRGLPESITKLVCPNNLLIHLDNIPDSIEHLDVRNNHLKTLALSKKNKLTYLNIAHNTFEELELLPKSLTELQCNNNKIKFIYFSNNVNMKVVNVSNNPITIIDNLPEDLREFTMDNTPSIEFRNSGNIPIHNIATVNEENDIRQSIHYIEALNLYFQLKTQYEDQFRSAKRKAFQTSKSKKQGKLRAVSIKPKCVNCKRAVGSVFNKTDKHYTAICGDSVSPCNLKIDLFTGYYSSLQDTMYVFKEIQDQLKDTIITQKLDALMNYVDENVAVKDFKENMHKYSEDSSFVKELMDKYDDLHNNPNKEAEILKYRTKIFLVRDKLKQLIEEYESTENREILTTAVQLQKDEYIPAVEILSRLISEHIEINAAISANSPTIYYLFKNDVALIKNNLLIGEPPRVVHFIRSARGVVL
;
A
#
# COMPACT_ATOMS: atom_id res chain seq x y z
N MET A 1 -29.67 0.69 15.92
CA MET A 1 -30.67 -0.40 15.90
C MET A 1 -31.91 -0.01 15.11
N SER A 2 -32.56 1.15 15.35
CA SER A 2 -33.78 1.58 14.61
C SER A 2 -33.60 1.73 13.08
N ILE A 3 -32.47 2.26 12.61
CA ILE A 3 -32.18 2.45 11.16
C ILE A 3 -31.96 1.10 10.43
N ILE A 4 -31.45 0.08 11.14
CA ILE A 4 -31.22 -1.26 10.57
C ILE A 4 -32.55 -2.02 10.43
N THR A 5 -33.54 -1.70 11.26
CA THR A 5 -34.87 -2.30 11.22
C THR A 5 -35.73 -1.69 10.10
N GLU A 6 -35.67 -0.37 9.89
CA GLU A 6 -36.32 0.29 8.74
C GLU A 6 -35.70 -0.12 7.40
N LEU A 7 -34.36 -0.25 7.32
CA LEU A 7 -33.70 -0.78 6.12
C LEU A 7 -34.08 -2.24 5.83
N ARG A 8 -34.35 -3.06 6.87
CA ARG A 8 -34.77 -4.45 6.68
C ARG A 8 -36.20 -4.59 6.14
N GLU A 9 -37.12 -3.71 6.51
CA GLU A 9 -38.51 -3.76 6.01
C GLU A 9 -38.63 -3.23 4.57
N ASP A 10 -37.87 -2.19 4.20
CA ASP A 10 -37.82 -1.71 2.80
C ASP A 10 -37.05 -2.66 1.88
N VAL A 11 -36.00 -3.33 2.36
CA VAL A 11 -35.30 -4.39 1.60
C VAL A 11 -36.22 -5.59 1.37
N PHE A 12 -37.05 -5.99 2.34
CA PHE A 12 -37.99 -7.11 2.14
C PHE A 12 -39.14 -6.79 1.18
N LYS A 13 -39.64 -5.54 1.15
CA LYS A 13 -40.66 -5.12 0.16
C LYS A 13 -40.07 -4.91 -1.24
N ASN A 14 -38.82 -4.46 -1.34
CA ASN A 14 -38.14 -4.20 -2.62
C ASN A 14 -37.35 -5.40 -3.17
N ASN A 15 -37.08 -6.45 -2.40
CA ASN A 15 -36.39 -7.66 -2.85
C ASN A 15 -37.09 -8.38 -4.03
N ASN A 16 -38.39 -8.11 -4.23
CA ASN A 16 -39.10 -8.61 -5.39
C ASN A 16 -38.86 -7.77 -6.66
N THR A 17 -38.43 -6.50 -6.57
CA THR A 17 -38.38 -5.60 -7.74
C THR A 17 -37.17 -5.82 -8.64
N ALA A 18 -35.94 -5.94 -8.11
CA ALA A 18 -34.76 -6.26 -8.92
C ALA A 18 -34.87 -7.64 -9.59
N GLN A 19 -35.20 -8.68 -8.82
CA GLN A 19 -35.31 -10.04 -9.35
C GLN A 19 -36.45 -10.17 -10.36
N GLN A 20 -37.62 -9.54 -10.13
CA GLN A 20 -38.70 -9.51 -11.12
C GLN A 20 -38.32 -8.75 -12.38
N THR A 21 -37.57 -7.65 -12.25
CA THR A 21 -37.06 -6.89 -13.41
C THR A 21 -36.11 -7.76 -14.24
N LEU A 22 -35.19 -8.50 -13.60
CA LEU A 22 -34.31 -9.44 -14.27
C LEU A 22 -35.09 -10.57 -14.94
N LEU A 23 -36.08 -11.17 -14.26
CA LEU A 23 -36.94 -12.19 -14.84
C LEU A 23 -37.72 -11.67 -16.06
N ALA A 24 -38.27 -10.45 -15.99
CA ALA A 24 -38.98 -9.82 -17.09
C ALA A 24 -38.06 -9.54 -18.29
N ILE A 25 -36.81 -9.13 -18.04
CA ILE A 25 -35.79 -8.97 -19.08
C ILE A 25 -35.49 -10.32 -19.75
N LEU A 26 -35.26 -11.37 -18.96
CA LEU A 26 -34.95 -12.70 -19.46
C LEU A 26 -36.14 -13.34 -20.21
N ASP A 27 -37.37 -13.06 -19.77
CA ASP A 27 -38.60 -13.45 -20.48
C ASP A 27 -38.72 -12.74 -21.82
N ARG A 28 -38.43 -11.43 -21.89
CA ARG A 28 -38.40 -10.68 -23.17
C ARG A 28 -37.36 -11.27 -24.13
N ILE A 29 -36.16 -11.59 -23.65
CA ILE A 29 -35.09 -12.23 -24.43
C ILE A 29 -35.50 -13.64 -24.91
N SER A 30 -36.19 -14.40 -24.07
CA SER A 30 -36.62 -15.77 -24.40
C SER A 30 -37.81 -15.80 -25.36
N ASN A 31 -38.72 -14.84 -25.29
CA ASN A 31 -39.95 -14.79 -26.09
C ASN A 31 -39.75 -14.15 -27.48
N SER A 32 -38.76 -13.28 -27.65
CA SER A 32 -38.39 -12.73 -28.97
C SER A 32 -37.75 -13.75 -29.92
N SER A 33 -37.42 -14.95 -29.40
CA SER A 33 -36.90 -16.09 -30.17
C SER A 33 -38.00 -16.90 -30.88
N LYS A 34 -39.28 -16.53 -30.74
CA LYS A 34 -40.42 -17.17 -31.44
C LYS A 34 -41.00 -16.21 -32.49
N PRO A 35 -41.21 -16.64 -33.75
CA PRO A 35 -41.80 -15.79 -34.78
C PRO A 35 -43.25 -15.46 -34.38
N SER A 36 -43.59 -14.18 -34.29
CA SER A 36 -44.93 -13.72 -33.95
C SER A 36 -45.86 -13.83 -35.15
N GLU A 37 -46.95 -14.58 -34.98
CA GLU A 37 -48.10 -14.57 -35.88
C GLU A 37 -48.76 -13.18 -35.86
N GLN A 38 -48.86 -12.56 -37.03
CA GLN A 38 -49.55 -11.28 -37.24
C GLN A 38 -51.04 -11.42 -36.94
N LYS A 39 -51.58 -10.55 -36.08
CA LYS A 39 -53.01 -10.23 -36.08
C LYS A 39 -53.19 -8.78 -36.53
N GLN A 40 -53.88 -8.64 -37.68
CA GLN A 40 -54.40 -7.39 -38.24
C GLN A 40 -55.50 -6.81 -37.33
N GLY A 41 -55.53 -5.49 -37.19
CA GLY A 41 -56.69 -4.79 -36.62
C GLY A 41 -56.39 -3.37 -36.13
N GLU A 42 -56.56 -2.41 -37.04
CA GLU A 42 -57.01 -1.02 -36.83
C GLU A 42 -56.09 0.05 -36.24
N SER A 43 -56.42 1.25 -36.72
CA SER A 43 -55.63 2.47 -36.86
C SER A 43 -55.40 3.22 -35.56
N ASP A 44 -54.14 3.53 -35.31
CA ASP A 44 -53.74 4.81 -34.72
C ASP A 44 -52.30 5.08 -35.14
N MET A 45 -52.04 6.19 -35.85
CA MET A 45 -50.70 6.52 -36.35
C MET A 45 -49.72 6.74 -35.19
N GLU A 46 -50.20 7.22 -34.04
CA GLU A 46 -49.44 7.32 -32.80
C GLU A 46 -49.24 5.97 -32.09
N TYR A 47 -50.22 5.06 -32.15
CA TYR A 47 -50.08 3.69 -31.65
C TYR A 47 -49.07 2.90 -32.48
N MET A 48 -49.10 3.02 -33.81
CA MET A 48 -48.14 2.38 -34.72
C MET A 48 -46.74 2.98 -34.61
N GLN A 49 -46.60 4.29 -34.33
CA GLN A 49 -45.30 4.92 -34.05
C GLN A 49 -44.76 4.55 -32.66
N ARG A 50 -45.62 4.43 -31.63
CA ARG A 50 -45.24 3.89 -30.31
C ARG A 50 -44.86 2.42 -30.39
N LEU A 51 -45.66 1.59 -31.07
CA LEU A 51 -45.32 0.19 -31.31
C LEU A 51 -44.05 0.05 -32.12
N ASN A 52 -43.80 0.86 -33.16
CA ASN A 52 -42.53 0.80 -33.90
C ASN A 52 -41.35 1.27 -33.06
N ARG A 53 -41.50 2.28 -32.18
CA ARG A 53 -40.44 2.68 -31.25
C ARG A 53 -40.17 1.58 -30.23
N GLU A 54 -41.21 1.01 -29.62
CA GLU A 54 -41.13 -0.11 -28.67
C GLU A 54 -40.56 -1.38 -29.33
N HIS A 55 -40.99 -1.73 -30.55
CA HIS A 55 -40.44 -2.82 -31.36
C HIS A 55 -38.99 -2.56 -31.74
N ASN A 56 -38.60 -1.33 -32.12
CA ASN A 56 -37.22 -1.03 -32.48
C ASN A 56 -36.30 -1.02 -31.25
N THR A 57 -36.78 -0.56 -30.08
CA THR A 57 -36.04 -0.69 -28.81
C THR A 57 -35.96 -2.13 -28.34
N GLN A 58 -37.03 -2.93 -28.50
CA GLN A 58 -37.00 -4.37 -28.21
C GLN A 58 -36.09 -5.11 -29.17
N LYS A 59 -36.08 -4.76 -30.46
CA LYS A 59 -35.24 -5.41 -31.47
C LYS A 59 -33.77 -5.09 -31.23
N ALA A 60 -33.41 -3.85 -30.90
CA ALA A 60 -32.04 -3.48 -30.51
C ALA A 60 -31.58 -4.11 -29.17
N PHE A 61 -32.50 -4.29 -28.21
CA PHE A 61 -32.22 -4.96 -26.93
C PHE A 61 -32.08 -6.49 -27.07
N VAL A 62 -32.89 -7.10 -27.93
CA VAL A 62 -32.84 -8.54 -28.24
C VAL A 62 -31.65 -8.88 -29.13
N GLU A 63 -31.31 -8.02 -30.09
CA GLU A 63 -30.11 -8.16 -30.94
C GLU A 63 -28.81 -8.01 -30.12
N SER A 64 -28.83 -7.33 -28.97
CA SER A 64 -27.68 -7.24 -28.05
C SER A 64 -27.58 -8.39 -27.03
N HIS A 65 -28.64 -9.18 -26.82
CA HIS A 65 -28.69 -10.21 -25.77
C HIS A 65 -29.30 -11.53 -26.27
N HIS A 66 -28.59 -12.23 -27.16
CA HIS A 66 -28.95 -13.59 -27.58
C HIS A 66 -28.57 -14.66 -26.53
N LYS A 67 -29.21 -15.84 -26.55
CA LYS A 67 -28.86 -17.00 -25.68
C LYS A 67 -27.39 -17.46 -25.77
N TYR A 68 -26.71 -17.09 -26.86
CA TYR A 68 -25.29 -17.35 -27.10
C TYR A 68 -24.40 -16.13 -26.82
N SER A 69 -24.99 -15.01 -26.38
CA SER A 69 -24.23 -13.82 -26.04
C SER A 69 -23.32 -14.12 -24.85
N SER A 70 -22.04 -13.77 -25.03
CA SER A 70 -21.07 -13.80 -23.94
C SER A 70 -21.10 -12.53 -23.10
N VAL A 71 -21.88 -11.51 -23.48
CA VAL A 71 -21.94 -10.21 -22.83
C VAL A 71 -23.39 -9.90 -22.46
N PHE A 72 -23.59 -9.54 -21.20
CA PHE A 72 -24.83 -9.02 -20.66
C PHE A 72 -24.59 -7.62 -20.12
N GLU A 73 -25.24 -6.63 -20.73
CA GLU A 73 -25.22 -5.23 -20.31
C GLU A 73 -26.63 -4.80 -19.96
N PHE A 74 -26.87 -4.63 -18.66
CA PHE A 74 -28.17 -4.20 -18.16
C PHE A 74 -28.20 -2.69 -18.01
N SER A 75 -28.93 -2.05 -18.92
CA SER A 75 -29.21 -0.60 -18.91
C SER A 75 -30.30 -0.20 -17.91
N GLU A 76 -31.03 -1.17 -17.37
CA GLU A 76 -32.09 -0.94 -16.41
C GLU A 76 -31.57 -0.73 -14.99
N ILE A 77 -32.28 0.13 -14.25
CA ILE A 77 -32.00 0.40 -12.85
C ILE A 77 -32.61 -0.73 -12.01
N PHE A 78 -31.75 -1.48 -11.30
CA PHE A 78 -32.20 -2.51 -10.35
C PHE A 78 -32.28 -1.95 -8.93
N HIS A 79 -33.25 -2.46 -8.17
CA HIS A 79 -33.50 -2.08 -6.78
C HIS A 79 -33.55 -3.33 -5.88
N GLY A 80 -32.58 -3.46 -4.97
CA GLY A 80 -32.51 -4.56 -4.00
C GLY A 80 -31.54 -5.68 -4.37
N ASP A 81 -31.79 -6.88 -3.86
CA ASP A 81 -30.93 -8.05 -4.05
C ASP A 81 -31.14 -8.71 -5.43
N LEU A 82 -30.06 -9.22 -6.03
CA LEU A 82 -30.10 -9.87 -7.33
C LEU A 82 -29.41 -11.24 -7.30
N ASP A 83 -30.13 -12.27 -7.74
CA ASP A 83 -29.60 -13.62 -7.89
C ASP A 83 -29.47 -13.97 -9.37
N LEU A 84 -28.23 -14.12 -9.82
CA LEU A 84 -27.84 -14.38 -11.20
C LEU A 84 -27.79 -15.87 -11.54
N SER A 85 -28.04 -16.77 -10.57
CA SER A 85 -28.14 -18.21 -10.83
C SER A 85 -29.24 -18.54 -11.86
N VAL A 86 -30.29 -17.70 -11.91
CA VAL A 86 -31.38 -17.76 -12.89
C VAL A 86 -30.90 -17.70 -14.35
N LEU A 87 -29.73 -17.10 -14.62
CA LEU A 87 -29.15 -17.08 -15.95
C LEU A 87 -28.78 -18.49 -16.41
N ALA A 88 -28.16 -19.28 -15.54
CA ALA A 88 -27.82 -20.67 -15.83
C ALA A 88 -29.08 -21.54 -15.99
N GLU A 89 -30.08 -21.33 -15.12
CA GLU A 89 -31.38 -22.02 -15.18
C GLU A 89 -32.10 -21.79 -16.52
N ARG A 90 -32.01 -20.57 -17.07
CA ARG A 90 -32.61 -20.21 -18.36
C ARG A 90 -31.74 -20.54 -19.58
N GLY A 91 -30.62 -21.22 -19.36
CA GLY A 91 -29.77 -21.78 -20.41
C GLY A 91 -28.66 -20.86 -20.92
N PHE A 92 -28.40 -19.73 -20.26
CA PHE A 92 -27.30 -18.82 -20.60
C PHE A 92 -25.99 -19.33 -19.97
N ARG A 93 -25.31 -20.25 -20.66
CA ARG A 93 -24.14 -20.97 -20.12
C ARG A 93 -22.77 -20.38 -20.47
N ASN A 94 -22.71 -19.44 -21.40
CA ASN A 94 -21.45 -18.90 -21.95
C ASN A 94 -21.21 -17.43 -21.57
N ILE A 95 -21.79 -16.97 -20.47
CA ILE A 95 -21.65 -15.58 -20.03
C ILE A 95 -20.21 -15.34 -19.57
N LYS A 96 -19.53 -14.40 -20.24
CA LYS A 96 -18.17 -13.96 -19.91
C LYS A 96 -18.14 -12.56 -19.31
N THR A 97 -19.08 -11.70 -19.68
CA THR A 97 -19.10 -10.29 -19.24
C THR A 97 -20.48 -9.92 -18.74
N ILE A 98 -20.55 -9.35 -17.54
CA ILE A 98 -21.76 -8.73 -17.00
C ILE A 98 -21.45 -7.28 -16.64
N ILE A 99 -22.30 -6.37 -17.12
CA ILE A 99 -22.22 -4.93 -16.87
C ILE A 99 -23.57 -4.48 -16.34
N PHE A 100 -23.57 -3.83 -15.19
CA PHE A 100 -24.71 -3.14 -14.63
C PHE A 100 -24.51 -1.63 -14.76
N SER A 101 -25.60 -0.94 -15.08
CA SER A 101 -25.68 0.51 -14.97
C SER A 101 -25.83 0.95 -13.50
N GLU A 102 -25.79 2.27 -13.27
CA GLU A 102 -26.00 2.85 -11.95
C GLU A 102 -27.39 2.50 -11.39
N GLY A 103 -27.46 2.22 -10.09
CA GLY A 103 -28.71 1.80 -9.50
C GLY A 103 -28.69 1.64 -7.99
N LYS A 104 -29.56 0.78 -7.48
CA LYS A 104 -29.72 0.52 -6.04
C LYS A 104 -29.61 -0.98 -5.73
N ILE A 105 -28.69 -1.68 -6.39
CA ILE A 105 -28.40 -3.08 -6.10
C ILE A 105 -27.71 -3.17 -4.75
N THR A 106 -28.23 -3.99 -3.83
CA THR A 106 -27.71 -4.17 -2.47
C THR A 106 -26.87 -5.43 -2.30
N SER A 107 -27.14 -6.47 -3.09
CA SER A 107 -26.39 -7.73 -3.10
C SER A 107 -26.41 -8.39 -4.48
N LEU A 108 -25.29 -9.01 -4.86
CA LEU A 108 -25.20 -9.90 -6.03
C LEU A 108 -24.87 -11.31 -5.56
N ARG A 109 -25.62 -12.30 -6.04
CA ARG A 109 -25.41 -13.73 -5.75
C ARG A 109 -25.51 -14.55 -7.04
N GLY A 110 -25.00 -15.78 -7.00
CA GLY A 110 -25.14 -16.74 -8.10
C GLY A 110 -24.42 -16.32 -9.38
N LEU A 111 -23.26 -15.66 -9.27
CA LEU A 111 -22.46 -15.29 -10.45
C LEU A 111 -22.09 -16.53 -11.28
N PRO A 112 -22.22 -16.49 -12.62
CA PRO A 112 -21.88 -17.64 -13.47
C PRO A 112 -20.39 -18.01 -13.36
N GLU A 113 -20.09 -19.29 -13.18
CA GLU A 113 -18.69 -19.79 -13.05
C GLU A 113 -17.79 -19.47 -14.26
N SER A 114 -18.36 -19.16 -15.43
CA SER A 114 -17.62 -18.80 -16.64
C SER A 114 -17.28 -17.31 -16.77
N ILE A 115 -17.71 -16.46 -15.83
CA ILE A 115 -17.57 -14.99 -15.95
C ILE A 115 -16.11 -14.55 -15.83
N THR A 116 -15.66 -13.75 -16.79
CA THR A 116 -14.31 -13.15 -16.78
C THR A 116 -14.32 -11.67 -16.46
N LYS A 117 -15.44 -10.96 -16.68
CA LYS A 117 -15.57 -9.52 -16.42
C LYS A 117 -16.87 -9.17 -15.73
N LEU A 118 -16.79 -8.48 -14.59
CA LEU A 118 -17.93 -7.92 -13.86
C LEU A 118 -17.72 -6.42 -13.65
N VAL A 119 -18.70 -5.62 -14.07
CA VAL A 119 -18.72 -4.16 -13.90
C VAL A 119 -20.04 -3.77 -13.24
N CYS A 120 -19.99 -3.27 -12.01
CA CYS A 120 -21.16 -2.83 -11.24
C CYS A 120 -20.85 -1.52 -10.47
N PRO A 121 -20.59 -0.41 -11.18
CA PRO A 121 -20.30 0.88 -10.56
C PRO A 121 -21.58 1.54 -10.01
N ASN A 122 -21.42 2.46 -9.06
CA ASN A 122 -22.49 3.37 -8.60
C ASN A 122 -23.76 2.61 -8.14
N ASN A 123 -23.59 1.69 -7.20
CA ASN A 123 -24.67 0.91 -6.61
C ASN A 123 -24.57 0.94 -5.07
N LEU A 124 -25.35 0.10 -4.38
CA LEU A 124 -25.42 0.07 -2.91
C LEU A 124 -24.90 -1.26 -2.35
N LEU A 125 -23.96 -1.91 -3.03
CA LEU A 125 -23.46 -3.23 -2.64
C LEU A 125 -22.80 -3.16 -1.27
N ILE A 126 -23.29 -3.99 -0.34
CA ILE A 126 -22.73 -4.12 1.02
C ILE A 126 -21.82 -5.35 1.11
N HIS A 127 -22.13 -6.40 0.35
CA HIS A 127 -21.37 -7.65 0.27
C HIS A 127 -21.33 -8.16 -1.17
N LEU A 128 -20.21 -8.79 -1.53
CA LEU A 128 -20.02 -9.51 -2.80
C LEU A 128 -19.24 -10.79 -2.54
N ASP A 129 -19.96 -11.89 -2.38
CA ASP A 129 -19.40 -13.20 -2.05
C ASP A 129 -19.38 -14.13 -3.26
N ASN A 130 -18.60 -15.22 -3.17
CA ASN A 130 -18.55 -16.28 -4.19
C ASN A 130 -18.22 -15.78 -5.60
N ILE A 131 -17.30 -14.82 -5.72
CA ILE A 131 -16.76 -14.39 -7.01
C ILE A 131 -16.09 -15.61 -7.68
N PRO A 132 -16.39 -15.95 -8.95
CA PRO A 132 -15.78 -17.10 -9.62
C PRO A 132 -14.25 -17.00 -9.81
N ASP A 133 -13.55 -18.14 -9.85
CA ASP A 133 -12.08 -18.19 -10.07
C ASP A 133 -11.64 -17.78 -11.48
N SER A 134 -12.60 -17.71 -12.41
CA SER A 134 -12.43 -17.30 -13.80
C SER A 134 -12.33 -15.78 -13.99
N ILE A 135 -12.61 -14.98 -12.96
CA ILE A 135 -12.64 -13.52 -13.05
C ILE A 135 -11.26 -12.94 -13.41
N GLU A 136 -11.24 -12.05 -14.40
CA GLU A 136 -10.05 -11.34 -14.90
C GLU A 136 -10.16 -9.82 -14.68
N HIS A 137 -11.39 -9.27 -14.68
CA HIS A 137 -11.66 -7.85 -14.53
C HIS A 137 -12.85 -7.61 -13.60
N LEU A 138 -12.63 -6.87 -12.52
CA LEU A 138 -13.66 -6.54 -11.53
C LEU A 138 -13.69 -5.02 -11.26
N ASP A 139 -14.81 -4.37 -11.59
CA ASP A 139 -15.08 -2.98 -11.23
C ASP A 139 -16.36 -2.89 -10.39
N VAL A 140 -16.21 -2.51 -9.13
CA VAL A 140 -17.30 -2.32 -8.15
C VAL A 140 -17.18 -0.97 -7.44
N ARG A 141 -16.67 0.05 -8.16
CA ARG A 141 -16.50 1.40 -7.62
C ARG A 141 -17.81 2.05 -7.18
N ASN A 142 -17.75 3.00 -6.24
CA ASN A 142 -18.91 3.72 -5.70
C ASN A 142 -19.98 2.77 -5.16
N ASN A 143 -19.61 1.98 -4.15
CA ASN A 143 -20.50 1.07 -3.41
C ASN A 143 -20.22 1.20 -1.89
N HIS A 144 -20.73 0.28 -1.08
CA HIS A 144 -20.57 0.27 0.38
C HIS A 144 -19.85 -0.98 0.90
N LEU A 145 -18.99 -1.57 0.07
CA LEU A 145 -18.22 -2.76 0.43
C LEU A 145 -17.19 -2.44 1.51
N LYS A 146 -16.95 -3.41 2.39
CA LYS A 146 -15.95 -3.34 3.47
C LYS A 146 -14.82 -4.35 3.30
N THR A 147 -15.12 -5.49 2.69
CA THR A 147 -14.21 -6.61 2.52
C THR A 147 -14.49 -7.30 1.19
N LEU A 148 -13.50 -8.03 0.68
CA LEU A 148 -13.61 -8.81 -0.55
C LEU A 148 -12.59 -9.96 -0.53
N ALA A 149 -13.06 -11.21 -0.65
CA ALA A 149 -12.19 -12.38 -0.63
C ALA A 149 -11.53 -12.61 -2.01
N LEU A 150 -10.31 -12.11 -2.19
CA LEU A 150 -9.60 -12.13 -3.48
C LEU A 150 -8.36 -13.04 -3.54
N SER A 151 -7.93 -13.58 -2.41
CA SER A 151 -6.65 -14.30 -2.26
C SER A 151 -6.46 -15.49 -3.21
N LYS A 152 -7.55 -16.12 -3.67
CA LYS A 152 -7.54 -17.28 -4.58
C LYS A 152 -7.76 -16.93 -6.06
N LYS A 153 -7.99 -15.65 -6.40
CA LYS A 153 -8.37 -15.20 -7.76
C LYS A 153 -7.14 -14.99 -8.65
N ASN A 154 -6.48 -16.10 -8.99
CA ASN A 154 -5.20 -16.14 -9.70
C ASN A 154 -5.25 -15.67 -11.18
N LYS A 155 -6.44 -15.34 -11.70
CA LYS A 155 -6.63 -14.78 -13.05
C LYS A 155 -6.98 -13.29 -13.05
N LEU A 156 -7.25 -12.70 -11.89
CA LEU A 156 -7.66 -11.31 -11.78
C LEU A 156 -6.48 -10.39 -12.15
N THR A 157 -6.67 -9.56 -13.18
CA THR A 157 -5.67 -8.61 -13.70
C THR A 157 -6.04 -7.16 -13.39
N TYR A 158 -7.33 -6.82 -13.40
CA TYR A 158 -7.84 -5.48 -13.10
C TYR A 158 -8.81 -5.50 -11.93
N LEU A 159 -8.57 -4.64 -10.93
CA LEU A 159 -9.43 -4.46 -9.78
C LEU A 159 -9.70 -2.97 -9.53
N ASN A 160 -10.96 -2.58 -9.54
CA ASN A 160 -11.41 -1.26 -9.14
C ASN A 160 -12.44 -1.35 -8.01
N ILE A 161 -12.02 -0.87 -6.83
CA ILE A 161 -12.82 -0.79 -5.60
C ILE A 161 -12.89 0.65 -5.07
N ALA A 162 -12.64 1.63 -5.95
CA ALA A 162 -12.64 3.04 -5.57
C ALA A 162 -13.98 3.46 -4.92
N HIS A 163 -13.95 4.43 -4.01
CA HIS A 163 -15.14 4.95 -3.34
C HIS A 163 -15.99 3.86 -2.67
N ASN A 164 -15.38 3.13 -1.74
CA ASN A 164 -16.04 2.16 -0.89
C ASN A 164 -15.68 2.44 0.58
N THR A 165 -15.85 1.46 1.47
CA THR A 165 -15.56 1.61 2.91
C THR A 165 -14.55 0.57 3.40
N PHE A 166 -13.59 0.16 2.56
CA PHE A 166 -12.53 -0.77 2.96
C PHE A 166 -11.61 -0.13 4.00
N GLU A 167 -11.41 -0.82 5.13
CA GLU A 167 -10.43 -0.44 6.17
C GLU A 167 -9.12 -1.21 6.02
N GLU A 168 -9.20 -2.42 5.45
CA GLU A 168 -8.09 -3.32 5.20
C GLU A 168 -8.27 -3.98 3.81
N LEU A 169 -7.14 -4.34 3.20
CA LEU A 169 -7.10 -5.15 1.99
C LEU A 169 -6.46 -6.49 2.33
N GLU A 170 -7.18 -7.59 2.08
CA GLU A 170 -6.60 -8.93 2.12
C GLU A 170 -5.45 -9.08 1.10
N LEU A 171 -4.72 -10.20 1.16
CA LEU A 171 -3.66 -10.49 0.20
C LEU A 171 -4.17 -10.38 -1.25
N LEU A 172 -3.60 -9.41 -1.99
CA LEU A 172 -3.91 -9.19 -3.39
C LEU A 172 -3.42 -10.36 -4.26
N PRO A 173 -4.19 -10.83 -5.24
CA PRO A 173 -3.79 -11.93 -6.11
C PRO A 173 -2.55 -11.59 -6.94
N LYS A 174 -1.66 -12.57 -7.13
CA LYS A 174 -0.35 -12.38 -7.79
C LYS A 174 -0.45 -11.95 -9.27
N SER A 175 -1.57 -12.25 -9.91
CA SER A 175 -1.87 -11.91 -11.30
C SER A 175 -2.26 -10.45 -11.51
N LEU A 176 -2.53 -9.69 -10.43
CA LEU A 176 -3.06 -8.34 -10.54
C LEU A 176 -2.04 -7.39 -11.17
N THR A 177 -2.48 -6.66 -12.19
CA THR A 177 -1.68 -5.67 -12.93
C THR A 177 -2.15 -4.24 -12.67
N GLU A 178 -3.43 -4.04 -12.37
CA GLU A 178 -4.00 -2.72 -12.12
C GLU A 178 -4.91 -2.72 -10.88
N LEU A 179 -4.65 -1.78 -9.97
CA LEU A 179 -5.40 -1.59 -8.73
C LEU A 179 -5.85 -0.13 -8.60
N GLN A 180 -7.16 0.08 -8.50
CA GLN A 180 -7.77 1.36 -8.14
C GLN A 180 -8.49 1.20 -6.79
N CYS A 181 -7.95 1.77 -5.72
CA CYS A 181 -8.53 1.69 -4.37
C CYS A 181 -8.67 3.06 -3.69
N ASN A 182 -8.68 4.13 -4.48
CA ASN A 182 -8.83 5.49 -3.98
C ASN A 182 -10.17 5.72 -3.26
N ASN A 183 -10.22 6.71 -2.36
CA ASN A 183 -11.42 7.07 -1.58
C ASN A 183 -11.96 5.88 -0.76
N ASN A 184 -11.12 5.31 0.09
CA ASN A 184 -11.48 4.29 1.06
C ASN A 184 -10.95 4.70 2.46
N LYS A 185 -10.96 3.77 3.43
CA LYS A 185 -10.43 3.97 4.79
C LYS A 185 -9.22 3.09 5.07
N ILE A 186 -8.48 2.72 4.02
CA ILE A 186 -7.38 1.76 4.10
C ILE A 186 -6.24 2.36 4.90
N LYS A 187 -5.74 1.63 5.90
CA LYS A 187 -4.60 2.06 6.73
C LYS A 187 -3.26 1.48 6.29
N PHE A 188 -3.28 0.27 5.75
CA PHE A 188 -2.07 -0.49 5.39
C PHE A 188 -2.26 -1.21 4.06
N ILE A 189 -1.21 -1.27 3.23
CA ILE A 189 -1.22 -2.05 1.98
C ILE A 189 0.07 -2.86 1.86
N TYR A 190 -0.07 -4.13 1.48
CA TYR A 190 1.03 -5.08 1.32
C TYR A 190 1.04 -5.67 -0.10
N PHE A 191 2.13 -5.44 -0.85
CA PHE A 191 2.29 -5.86 -2.25
C PHE A 191 3.24 -7.05 -2.45
N SER A 192 3.55 -7.80 -1.38
CA SER A 192 4.62 -8.81 -1.30
C SER A 192 4.70 -9.85 -2.44
N ASN A 193 3.63 -10.04 -3.24
CA ASN A 193 3.57 -10.98 -4.34
C ASN A 193 3.09 -10.38 -5.68
N ASN A 194 2.97 -9.06 -5.78
CA ASN A 194 2.37 -8.37 -6.92
C ASN A 194 3.42 -7.82 -7.88
N VAL A 195 4.41 -8.64 -8.25
CA VAL A 195 5.56 -8.23 -9.08
C VAL A 195 5.12 -7.72 -10.47
N ASN A 196 3.97 -8.17 -10.97
CA ASN A 196 3.43 -7.77 -12.28
C ASN A 196 2.58 -6.49 -12.23
N MET A 197 2.43 -5.85 -11.07
CA MET A 197 1.64 -4.62 -10.95
C MET A 197 2.22 -3.52 -11.84
N LYS A 198 1.34 -2.80 -12.54
CA LYS A 198 1.68 -1.69 -13.45
C LYS A 198 0.99 -0.39 -13.07
N VAL A 199 -0.23 -0.43 -12.55
CA VAL A 199 -0.98 0.78 -12.18
C VAL A 199 -1.53 0.62 -10.77
N VAL A 200 -1.28 1.59 -9.91
CA VAL A 200 -1.79 1.62 -8.54
C VAL A 200 -2.26 3.02 -8.19
N ASN A 201 -3.51 3.15 -7.75
CA ASN A 201 -4.05 4.39 -7.22
C ASN A 201 -4.58 4.17 -5.80
N VAL A 202 -3.94 4.83 -4.83
CA VAL A 202 -4.25 4.73 -3.40
C VAL A 202 -4.79 6.03 -2.82
N SER A 203 -5.02 7.04 -3.66
CA SER A 203 -5.37 8.41 -3.27
C SER A 203 -6.57 8.49 -2.31
N ASN A 204 -6.60 9.50 -1.44
CA ASN A 204 -7.67 9.74 -0.47
C ASN A 204 -7.95 8.53 0.45
N ASN A 205 -6.90 8.00 1.05
CA ASN A 205 -6.97 6.99 2.11
C ASN A 205 -6.09 7.43 3.30
N PRO A 206 -6.42 7.03 4.54
CA PRO A 206 -5.58 7.26 5.71
C PRO A 206 -4.44 6.23 5.79
N ILE A 207 -3.74 5.97 4.67
CA ILE A 207 -2.66 4.97 4.61
C ILE A 207 -1.46 5.50 5.38
N THR A 208 -0.97 4.69 6.31
CA THR A 208 0.24 4.99 7.08
C THR A 208 1.41 4.11 6.64
N ILE A 209 1.18 2.93 6.04
CA ILE A 209 2.26 2.04 5.58
C ILE A 209 1.91 1.40 4.22
N ILE A 210 2.88 1.43 3.30
CA ILE A 210 2.91 0.61 2.09
C ILE A 210 4.15 -0.28 2.12
N ASP A 211 3.97 -1.60 2.01
CA ASP A 211 5.05 -2.59 2.04
C ASP A 211 5.19 -3.32 0.70
N ASN A 212 6.42 -3.52 0.24
CA ASN A 212 6.80 -4.21 -0.99
C ASN A 212 6.22 -3.62 -2.29
N LEU A 213 6.11 -2.28 -2.40
CA LEU A 213 5.62 -1.63 -3.63
C LEU A 213 6.46 -2.10 -4.85
N PRO A 214 5.83 -2.58 -5.93
CA PRO A 214 6.55 -3.07 -7.10
C PRO A 214 7.36 -1.98 -7.79
N GLU A 215 8.59 -2.30 -8.20
CA GLU A 215 9.54 -1.33 -8.77
C GLU A 215 9.20 -0.90 -10.20
N ASP A 216 8.52 -1.75 -10.98
CA ASP A 216 8.20 -1.55 -12.40
C ASP A 216 6.79 -1.00 -12.65
N LEU A 217 6.28 -0.19 -11.73
CA LEU A 217 4.98 0.47 -11.88
C LEU A 217 5.06 1.54 -12.98
N ARG A 218 4.11 1.49 -13.94
CA ARG A 218 3.92 2.52 -14.96
C ARG A 218 3.32 3.79 -14.35
N GLU A 219 2.42 3.63 -13.39
CA GLU A 219 1.67 4.72 -12.78
C GLU A 219 1.38 4.41 -11.30
N PHE A 220 1.73 5.36 -10.43
CA PHE A 220 1.43 5.31 -9.01
C PHE A 220 0.90 6.67 -8.53
N THR A 221 -0.31 6.70 -8.00
CA THR A 221 -0.98 7.92 -7.51
C THR A 221 -1.37 7.78 -6.04
N MET A 222 -1.07 8.81 -5.25
CA MET A 222 -1.22 8.84 -3.79
C MET A 222 -1.66 10.22 -3.28
N ASP A 223 -2.53 10.90 -4.02
CA ASP A 223 -2.98 12.24 -3.64
C ASP A 223 -3.81 12.17 -2.35
N ASN A 224 -3.66 13.15 -1.45
CA ASN A 224 -4.37 13.22 -0.17
C ASN A 224 -4.21 11.96 0.72
N THR A 225 -3.04 11.33 0.70
CA THR A 225 -2.65 10.28 1.66
C THR A 225 -1.45 10.77 2.51
N PRO A 226 -1.67 11.55 3.57
CA PRO A 226 -0.56 12.15 4.31
C PRO A 226 0.25 11.09 5.07
N SER A 227 1.58 11.19 4.98
CA SER A 227 2.56 10.47 5.81
C SER A 227 2.61 8.94 5.64
N ILE A 228 2.72 8.45 4.40
CA ILE A 228 2.96 7.02 4.12
C ILE A 228 4.42 6.63 4.42
N GLU A 229 4.61 5.60 5.25
CA GLU A 229 5.87 4.87 5.41
C GLU A 229 5.99 3.78 4.34
N PHE A 230 6.96 3.88 3.44
CA PHE A 230 7.24 2.84 2.45
C PHE A 230 8.29 1.86 2.98
N ARG A 231 7.95 0.57 3.01
CA ARG A 231 8.82 -0.55 3.44
C ARG A 231 9.12 -1.45 2.26
N ASN A 232 10.35 -1.97 2.17
CA ASN A 232 10.79 -2.91 1.13
C ASN A 232 10.40 -2.48 -0.32
N SER A 233 10.32 -1.17 -0.56
CA SER A 233 9.83 -0.59 -1.81
C SER A 233 10.99 0.11 -2.49
N GLY A 234 11.53 -0.47 -3.57
CA GLY A 234 12.77 0.00 -4.18
C GLY A 234 12.63 1.35 -4.89
N ASN A 235 11.67 1.47 -5.81
CA ASN A 235 11.38 2.69 -6.56
C ASN A 235 9.88 3.00 -6.48
N ILE A 236 9.54 4.24 -6.10
CA ILE A 236 8.19 4.78 -6.24
C ILE A 236 8.17 5.53 -7.58
N PRO A 237 7.48 5.04 -8.62
CA PRO A 237 7.41 5.76 -9.88
C PRO A 237 6.53 6.98 -9.70
N ILE A 238 7.16 8.15 -9.75
CA ILE A 238 6.49 9.44 -9.69
C ILE A 238 6.60 10.06 -11.08
N HIS A 239 5.51 10.00 -11.86
CA HIS A 239 5.29 10.82 -13.07
C HIS A 239 3.78 11.08 -13.13
N ASN A 240 3.23 12.29 -13.26
CA ASN A 240 3.73 13.58 -13.73
C ASN A 240 3.07 14.73 -12.94
N ILE A 241 3.87 15.67 -12.43
CA ILE A 241 3.38 17.05 -12.34
C ILE A 241 3.08 17.46 -13.77
N ALA A 242 1.84 17.89 -14.01
CA ALA A 242 1.40 18.43 -15.28
C ALA A 242 2.48 19.37 -15.86
N THR A 243 2.78 19.19 -17.14
CA THR A 243 3.42 20.19 -17.97
C THR A 243 2.64 21.50 -17.83
N VAL A 244 3.10 22.38 -16.94
CA VAL A 244 2.73 23.79 -16.96
C VAL A 244 3.75 24.44 -17.87
N ASN A 245 3.27 24.78 -19.06
CA ASN A 245 3.97 25.64 -19.99
C ASN A 245 4.28 26.98 -19.30
N GLU A 246 5.46 27.49 -19.62
CA GLU A 246 5.88 28.89 -19.54
C GLU A 246 6.15 29.48 -18.14
N GLU A 247 7.44 29.76 -17.96
CA GLU A 247 7.98 30.98 -17.36
C GLU A 247 7.15 31.58 -16.22
N ASN A 248 7.25 31.02 -15.02
CA ASN A 248 7.23 31.82 -13.80
C ASN A 248 7.99 31.13 -12.66
N ASP A 249 8.76 31.96 -11.99
CA ASP A 249 9.80 31.69 -11.01
C ASP A 249 9.23 31.12 -9.69
N ILE A 250 8.83 29.85 -9.69
CA ILE A 250 8.58 29.08 -8.47
C ILE A 250 9.66 28.01 -8.40
N ARG A 251 10.72 28.27 -7.64
CA ARG A 251 11.68 27.24 -7.20
C ARG A 251 10.91 26.18 -6.41
N GLN A 252 10.38 25.17 -7.08
CA GLN A 252 9.71 24.05 -6.43
C GLN A 252 10.72 23.38 -5.49
N SER A 253 10.41 23.39 -4.19
CA SER A 253 11.23 22.78 -3.16
C SER A 253 11.11 21.26 -3.26
N ILE A 254 12.18 20.59 -3.71
CA ILE A 254 12.30 19.12 -3.61
C ILE A 254 12.07 18.71 -2.15
N HIS A 255 11.28 17.67 -1.92
CA HIS A 255 11.00 17.18 -0.58
C HIS A 255 12.25 16.53 0.03
N TYR A 256 12.48 16.63 1.35
CA TYR A 256 13.74 16.16 1.97
C TYR A 256 14.05 14.68 1.69
N ILE A 257 13.04 13.80 1.82
CA ILE A 257 13.19 12.36 1.57
C ILE A 257 13.54 12.09 0.10
N GLU A 258 12.91 12.80 -0.83
CA GLU A 258 13.21 12.72 -2.26
C GLU A 258 14.65 13.15 -2.54
N ALA A 259 15.07 14.29 -1.99
CA ALA A 259 16.43 14.79 -2.13
C ALA A 259 17.47 13.82 -1.53
N LEU A 260 17.15 13.18 -0.40
CA LEU A 260 18.02 12.20 0.25
C LEU A 260 18.17 10.93 -0.59
N ASN A 261 17.07 10.41 -1.15
CA ASN A 261 17.10 9.26 -2.04
C ASN A 261 17.91 9.56 -3.30
N LEU A 262 17.67 10.71 -3.93
CA LEU A 262 18.44 11.17 -5.09
C LEU A 262 19.93 11.33 -4.77
N TYR A 263 20.27 11.84 -3.57
CA TYR A 263 21.65 11.95 -3.11
C TYR A 263 22.33 10.57 -3.05
N PHE A 264 21.69 9.56 -2.44
CA PHE A 264 22.26 8.22 -2.34
C PHE A 264 22.30 7.50 -3.67
N GLN A 265 21.28 7.64 -4.53
CA GLN A 265 21.32 7.12 -5.90
C GLN A 265 22.49 7.70 -6.69
N LEU A 266 22.69 9.02 -6.62
CA LEU A 266 23.82 9.71 -7.25
C LEU A 266 25.17 9.21 -6.74
N LYS A 267 25.29 9.04 -5.43
CA LYS A 267 26.51 8.55 -4.78
C LYS A 267 26.82 7.12 -5.21
N THR A 268 25.83 6.22 -5.16
CA THR A 268 25.97 4.82 -5.57
C THR A 268 26.38 4.71 -7.03
N GLN A 269 25.68 5.39 -7.95
CA GLN A 269 26.03 5.41 -9.36
C GLN A 269 27.46 5.91 -9.60
N TYR A 270 27.86 6.99 -8.92
CA TYR A 270 29.21 7.53 -9.01
C TYR A 270 30.28 6.56 -8.50
N GLU A 271 30.06 5.96 -7.34
CA GLU A 271 30.99 5.02 -6.71
C GLU A 271 31.13 3.73 -7.52
N ASP A 272 30.04 3.19 -8.07
CA ASP A 272 30.05 1.98 -8.89
C ASP A 272 30.70 2.20 -10.24
N GLN A 273 30.41 3.32 -10.91
CA GLN A 273 31.10 3.68 -12.16
C GLN A 273 32.60 3.84 -11.92
N PHE A 274 32.98 4.47 -10.81
CA PHE A 274 34.39 4.65 -10.47
C PHE A 274 35.08 3.33 -10.13
N ARG A 275 34.44 2.47 -9.32
CA ARG A 275 34.94 1.13 -8.96
C ARG A 275 35.09 0.25 -10.20
N SER A 276 34.12 0.27 -11.10
CA SER A 276 34.13 -0.47 -12.36
C SER A 276 35.24 0.00 -13.30
N ALA A 277 35.44 1.32 -13.42
CA ALA A 277 36.53 1.89 -14.21
C ALA A 277 37.91 1.48 -13.65
N LYS A 278 38.09 1.52 -12.32
CA LYS A 278 39.31 1.06 -11.65
C LYS A 278 39.57 -0.42 -11.90
N ARG A 279 38.54 -1.27 -11.75
CA ARG A 279 38.64 -2.71 -12.02
C ARG A 279 39.04 -2.99 -13.47
N LYS A 280 38.41 -2.31 -14.42
CA LYS A 280 38.72 -2.44 -15.86
C LYS A 280 40.17 -2.04 -16.16
N ALA A 281 40.65 -0.91 -15.62
CA ALA A 281 42.04 -0.48 -15.81
C ALA A 281 43.06 -1.45 -15.17
N PHE A 282 42.73 -2.03 -14.01
CA PHE A 282 43.57 -3.05 -13.39
C PHE A 282 43.64 -4.33 -14.22
N GLN A 283 42.49 -4.85 -14.69
CA GLN A 283 42.40 -6.11 -15.43
C GLN A 283 42.99 -6.03 -16.85
N THR A 284 42.87 -4.89 -17.52
CA THR A 284 43.40 -4.68 -18.89
C THR A 284 44.91 -4.39 -18.93
N SER A 285 45.59 -4.42 -17.79
CA SER A 285 47.01 -4.11 -17.70
C SER A 285 47.89 -5.36 -17.81
N LYS A 286 49.01 -5.23 -18.51
CA LYS A 286 49.95 -6.33 -18.78
C LYS A 286 50.64 -6.88 -17.52
N SER A 287 50.67 -6.12 -16.42
CA SER A 287 51.21 -6.57 -15.13
C SER A 287 50.42 -6.02 -13.95
N LYS A 288 50.44 -6.72 -12.81
CA LYS A 288 49.79 -6.29 -11.55
C LYS A 288 50.28 -4.91 -11.09
N LYS A 289 51.58 -4.60 -11.26
CA LYS A 289 52.16 -3.30 -10.88
C LYS A 289 51.64 -2.15 -11.77
N GLN A 290 51.57 -2.37 -13.08
CA GLN A 290 51.01 -1.38 -14.02
C GLN A 290 49.50 -1.20 -13.81
N GLY A 291 48.78 -2.28 -13.52
CA GLY A 291 47.35 -2.23 -13.21
C GLY A 291 47.03 -1.40 -11.98
N LYS A 292 47.82 -1.52 -10.90
CA LYS A 292 47.66 -0.67 -9.70
C LYS A 292 47.87 0.80 -10.03
N LEU A 293 48.95 1.14 -10.75
CA LEU A 293 49.26 2.53 -11.11
C LEU A 293 48.15 3.15 -11.98
N ARG A 294 47.67 2.43 -13.00
CA ARG A 294 46.58 2.90 -13.86
C ARG A 294 45.25 3.06 -13.13
N ALA A 295 44.93 2.15 -12.20
CA ALA A 295 43.73 2.25 -11.39
C ALA A 295 43.75 3.49 -10.46
N VAL A 296 44.92 3.84 -9.91
CA VAL A 296 45.08 5.04 -9.08
C VAL A 296 44.98 6.34 -9.90
N SER A 297 45.46 6.33 -11.15
CA SER A 297 45.42 7.53 -12.01
C SER A 297 44.04 7.85 -12.61
N ILE A 298 43.04 6.97 -12.48
CA ILE A 298 41.69 7.25 -12.99
C ILE A 298 41.07 8.39 -12.17
N LYS A 299 40.71 9.47 -12.87
CA LYS A 299 39.86 10.53 -12.32
C LYS A 299 38.41 10.27 -12.73
N PRO A 300 37.47 10.14 -11.78
CA PRO A 300 36.06 9.95 -12.10
C PRO A 300 35.47 11.24 -12.69
N LYS A 301 34.34 11.11 -13.38
CA LYS A 301 33.61 12.25 -13.94
C LYS A 301 32.70 12.86 -12.86
N CYS A 302 32.60 14.19 -12.83
CA CYS A 302 31.64 14.88 -11.97
C CYS A 302 30.21 14.47 -12.33
N VAL A 303 29.35 14.23 -11.34
CA VAL A 303 27.96 13.77 -11.55
C VAL A 303 27.12 14.78 -12.32
N ASN A 304 27.46 16.07 -12.20
CA ASN A 304 26.78 17.18 -12.87
C ASN A 304 27.46 17.57 -14.18
N CYS A 305 28.66 18.17 -14.15
CA CYS A 305 29.31 18.70 -15.36
C CYS A 305 30.04 17.66 -16.23
N LYS A 306 30.11 16.39 -15.81
CA LYS A 306 30.77 15.28 -16.52
C LYS A 306 32.27 15.46 -16.82
N ARG A 307 32.91 16.56 -16.40
CA ARG A 307 34.36 16.77 -16.46
C ARG A 307 35.10 15.77 -15.57
N ALA A 308 36.34 15.41 -15.91
CA ALA A 308 37.20 14.47 -15.18
C ALA A 308 37.81 15.07 -13.89
N VAL A 309 36.95 15.70 -13.07
CA VAL A 309 37.28 16.38 -11.81
C VAL A 309 36.66 15.68 -10.60
N GLY A 310 35.83 14.66 -10.82
CA GLY A 310 35.10 13.95 -9.79
C GLY A 310 33.99 14.77 -9.10
N SER A 311 33.34 14.13 -8.15
CA SER A 311 32.40 14.77 -7.21
C SER A 311 32.80 14.39 -5.80
N VAL A 312 32.64 15.33 -4.87
CA VAL A 312 32.93 15.12 -3.46
C VAL A 312 31.59 14.97 -2.75
N PHE A 313 31.30 13.75 -2.31
CA PHE A 313 30.18 13.44 -1.43
C PHE A 313 30.70 13.40 0.01
N ASN A 314 30.04 14.09 0.92
CA ASN A 314 30.44 14.15 2.32
C ASN A 314 29.24 14.04 3.25
N LYS A 315 29.46 13.42 4.41
CA LYS A 315 28.50 13.34 5.52
C LYS A 315 29.14 13.98 6.75
N THR A 316 28.61 15.10 7.21
CA THR A 316 28.86 15.61 8.57
C THR A 316 27.76 15.13 9.51
N ASP A 317 27.85 15.44 10.80
CA ASP A 317 26.87 14.99 11.80
C ASP A 317 25.42 15.33 11.44
N LYS A 318 25.21 16.44 10.71
CA LYS A 318 23.87 16.93 10.37
C LYS A 318 23.65 17.26 8.91
N HIS A 319 24.63 17.04 8.05
CA HIS A 319 24.50 17.37 6.63
C HIS A 319 25.00 16.27 5.71
N TYR A 320 24.22 16.00 4.67
CA TYR A 320 24.69 15.34 3.46
C TYR A 320 25.00 16.39 2.40
N THR A 321 26.23 16.41 1.90
CA THR A 321 26.67 17.41 0.92
C THR A 321 27.30 16.77 -0.31
N ALA A 322 27.04 17.34 -1.47
CA ALA A 322 27.74 16.97 -2.70
C ALA A 322 28.13 18.20 -3.51
N ILE A 323 29.42 18.27 -3.88
CA ILE A 323 30.00 19.37 -4.68
C ILE A 323 30.91 18.84 -5.80
N CYS A 324 31.22 19.71 -6.76
CA CYS A 324 32.19 19.43 -7.81
C CYS A 324 33.61 19.28 -7.22
N GLY A 325 34.39 18.27 -7.66
CA GLY A 325 35.76 18.07 -7.18
C GLY A 325 36.81 19.01 -7.79
N ASP A 326 36.39 20.04 -8.53
CA ASP A 326 37.27 21.07 -9.09
C ASP A 326 37.36 22.24 -8.10
N SER A 327 38.53 22.46 -7.52
CA SER A 327 38.78 23.52 -6.55
C SER A 327 39.00 24.90 -7.17
N VAL A 328 39.27 24.98 -8.47
CA VAL A 328 39.61 26.24 -9.17
C VAL A 328 38.39 26.77 -9.92
N SER A 329 37.64 25.89 -10.59
CA SER A 329 36.47 26.26 -11.38
C SER A 329 35.31 25.27 -11.18
N PRO A 330 34.71 25.18 -9.98
CA PRO A 330 33.62 24.24 -9.71
C PRO A 330 32.40 24.51 -10.60
N CYS A 331 31.72 23.45 -11.03
CA CYS A 331 30.41 23.61 -11.67
C CYS A 331 29.33 23.91 -10.62
N ASN A 332 28.10 24.22 -11.06
CA ASN A 332 26.97 24.55 -10.19
C ASN A 332 26.37 23.35 -9.41
N LEU A 333 27.10 22.24 -9.24
CA LEU A 333 26.66 21.13 -8.39
C LEU A 333 26.71 21.59 -6.93
N LYS A 334 25.54 21.72 -6.30
CA LYS A 334 25.42 22.04 -4.88
C LYS A 334 24.24 21.27 -4.28
N ILE A 335 24.55 20.17 -3.61
CA ILE A 335 23.59 19.43 -2.79
C ILE A 335 23.97 19.65 -1.33
N ASP A 336 23.00 20.05 -0.52
CA ASP A 336 23.13 20.25 0.91
C ASP A 336 21.78 19.92 1.58
N LEU A 337 21.77 18.80 2.30
CA LEU A 337 20.60 18.27 2.99
C LEU A 337 20.84 18.32 4.49
N PHE A 338 20.05 19.12 5.19
CA PHE A 338 20.08 19.18 6.64
C PHE A 338 19.25 18.04 7.21
N THR A 339 19.86 17.20 8.03
CA THR A 339 19.22 15.97 8.54
C THR A 339 18.32 16.21 9.73
N GLY A 340 18.25 17.41 10.31
CA GLY A 340 17.45 17.67 11.50
C GLY A 340 18.14 17.29 12.82
N TYR A 341 17.46 17.61 13.92
CA TYR A 341 17.91 17.29 15.28
C TYR A 341 17.14 16.11 15.84
N TYR A 342 17.82 14.98 15.95
CA TYR A 342 17.28 13.77 16.54
C TYR A 342 18.00 13.38 17.83
N SER A 343 17.24 12.82 18.75
CA SER A 343 17.75 12.13 19.94
C SER A 343 17.10 10.76 20.02
N SER A 344 17.77 9.79 20.63
CA SER A 344 17.15 8.50 20.94
C SER A 344 15.98 8.72 21.90
N LEU A 345 14.88 8.02 21.69
CA LEU A 345 13.72 8.01 22.58
C LEU A 345 14.16 7.64 24.00
N GLN A 346 15.02 6.62 24.13
CA GLN A 346 15.53 6.14 25.41
C GLN A 346 16.41 7.18 26.11
N ASP A 347 17.34 7.81 25.37
CA ASP A 347 18.21 8.85 25.94
C ASP A 347 17.39 10.06 26.37
N THR A 348 16.38 10.43 25.57
CA THR A 348 15.47 11.53 25.89
C THR A 348 14.65 11.21 27.15
N MET A 349 14.06 10.01 27.23
CA MET A 349 13.35 9.56 28.43
C MET A 349 14.23 9.61 29.68
N TYR A 350 15.50 9.18 29.56
CA TYR A 350 16.45 9.20 30.67
C TYR A 350 16.70 10.63 31.16
N VAL A 351 17.03 11.55 30.24
CA VAL A 351 17.31 12.97 30.57
C VAL A 351 16.11 13.64 31.23
N PHE A 352 14.91 13.48 30.67
CA PHE A 352 13.71 14.10 31.23
C PHE A 352 13.30 13.49 32.57
N LYS A 353 13.57 12.21 32.80
CA LYS A 353 13.37 11.58 34.09
C LYS A 353 14.33 12.13 35.15
N GLU A 354 15.60 12.34 34.81
CA GLU A 354 16.55 12.99 35.72
C GLU A 354 16.12 14.42 36.07
N ILE A 355 15.66 15.21 35.09
CA ILE A 355 15.11 16.55 35.33
C ILE A 355 13.91 16.49 36.28
N GLN A 356 12.99 15.55 36.04
CA GLN A 356 11.80 15.38 36.87
C GLN A 356 12.17 15.01 38.32
N ASP A 357 13.18 14.16 38.53
CA ASP A 357 13.65 13.78 39.86
C ASP A 357 14.34 14.97 40.58
N GLN A 358 15.15 15.76 39.86
CA GLN A 358 15.73 17.01 40.41
C GLN A 358 14.67 18.04 40.81
N LEU A 359 13.59 18.17 40.03
CA LEU A 359 12.46 19.04 40.38
C LEU A 359 11.74 18.55 41.64
N LYS A 360 11.57 17.23 41.83
CA LYS A 360 11.01 16.68 43.07
C LYS A 360 11.87 17.06 44.26
N ASP A 361 13.18 16.87 44.16
CA ASP A 361 14.12 17.22 45.25
C ASP A 361 14.08 18.72 45.56
N THR A 362 13.99 19.57 44.53
CA THR A 362 13.84 21.02 44.69
C THR A 362 12.55 21.37 45.42
N ILE A 363 11.41 20.78 45.01
CA ILE A 363 10.11 21.00 45.64
C ILE A 363 10.11 20.52 47.09
N ILE A 364 10.73 19.37 47.39
CA ILE A 364 10.85 18.84 48.76
C ILE A 364 11.70 19.78 49.62
N THR A 365 12.83 20.24 49.11
CA THR A 365 13.73 21.17 49.82
C THR A 365 13.04 22.49 50.12
N GLN A 366 12.36 23.09 49.14
CA GLN A 366 11.59 24.33 49.34
C GLN A 366 10.49 24.18 50.40
N LYS A 367 9.79 23.03 50.45
CA LYS A 367 8.80 22.76 51.49
C LYS A 367 9.44 22.70 52.88
N LEU A 368 10.62 22.09 53.00
CA LEU A 368 11.35 22.01 54.26
C LEU A 368 11.85 23.38 54.69
N ASP A 369 12.39 24.19 53.78
CA ASP A 369 12.87 25.54 54.07
C ASP A 369 11.75 26.46 54.54
N ALA A 370 10.57 26.38 53.92
CA ALA A 370 9.38 27.11 54.36
C ALA A 370 8.93 26.66 55.77
N LEU A 371 8.91 25.35 56.03
CA LEU A 371 8.51 24.80 57.34
C LEU A 371 9.48 25.17 58.47
N MET A 372 10.75 25.32 58.15
CA MET A 372 11.82 25.73 59.08
C MET A 372 11.99 27.25 59.18
N ASN A 373 11.13 28.04 58.52
CA ASN A 373 11.19 29.51 58.45
C ASN A 373 12.53 30.05 57.93
N TYR A 374 13.22 29.32 57.03
CA TYR A 374 14.43 29.80 56.36
C TYR A 374 14.14 30.75 55.19
N VAL A 375 12.91 30.75 54.68
CA VAL A 375 12.45 31.58 53.55
C VAL A 375 11.11 32.22 53.90
N ASP A 376 10.87 33.43 53.41
CA ASP A 376 9.58 34.13 53.55
C ASP A 376 8.43 33.32 52.92
N GLU A 377 7.30 33.23 53.63
CA GLU A 377 6.16 32.40 53.23
C GLU A 377 5.60 32.80 51.86
N ASN A 378 5.57 34.09 51.52
CA ASN A 378 5.04 34.55 50.23
C ASN A 378 5.98 34.17 49.07
N VAL A 379 7.29 34.23 49.32
CA VAL A 379 8.31 33.80 48.35
C VAL A 379 8.24 32.29 48.16
N ALA A 380 8.16 31.51 49.25
CA ALA A 380 8.05 30.06 49.21
C ALA A 380 6.79 29.58 48.45
N VAL A 381 5.64 30.22 48.66
CA VAL A 381 4.40 29.88 47.95
C VAL A 381 4.50 30.18 46.44
N LYS A 382 5.15 31.29 46.07
CA LYS A 382 5.36 31.65 44.66
C LYS A 382 6.26 30.62 43.97
N ASP A 383 7.41 30.33 44.56
CA ASP A 383 8.39 29.42 43.99
C ASP A 383 7.86 27.99 43.92
N PHE A 384 7.10 27.56 44.93
CA PHE A 384 6.42 26.28 44.92
C PHE A 384 5.43 26.16 43.76
N LYS A 385 4.62 27.19 43.48
CA LYS A 385 3.68 27.19 42.35
C LYS A 385 4.40 27.11 41.01
N GLU A 386 5.51 27.85 40.85
CA GLU A 386 6.31 27.82 39.63
C GLU A 386 6.94 26.44 39.40
N ASN A 387 7.53 25.84 40.43
CA ASN A 387 8.13 24.52 40.32
C ASN A 387 7.08 23.41 40.13
N MET A 388 5.90 23.55 40.74
CA MET A 388 4.80 22.63 40.52
C MET A 388 4.29 22.69 39.07
N HIS A 389 4.26 23.88 38.46
CA HIS A 389 3.92 24.03 37.05
C HIS A 389 4.93 23.32 36.15
N LYS A 390 6.24 23.59 36.35
CA LYS A 390 7.33 22.92 35.62
C LYS A 390 7.25 21.40 35.76
N TYR A 391 7.05 20.90 36.99
CA TYR A 391 6.88 19.48 37.25
C TYR A 391 5.68 18.88 36.51
N SER A 392 4.56 19.60 36.45
CA SER A 392 3.36 19.14 35.74
C SER A 392 3.58 19.07 34.23
N GLU A 393 4.25 20.07 33.64
CA GLU A 393 4.60 20.09 32.22
C GLU A 393 5.56 18.94 31.87
N ASP A 394 6.65 18.79 32.63
CA ASP A 394 7.62 17.72 32.44
C ASP A 394 6.98 16.33 32.64
N SER A 395 6.09 16.18 33.63
CA SER A 395 5.37 14.92 33.85
C SER A 395 4.47 14.55 32.68
N SER A 396 3.82 15.54 32.05
CA SER A 396 3.02 15.32 30.84
C SER A 396 3.91 14.85 29.68
N PHE A 397 5.05 15.51 29.48
CA PHE A 397 5.97 15.16 28.40
C PHE A 397 6.61 13.78 28.60
N VAL A 398 7.06 13.45 29.82
CA VAL A 398 7.57 12.12 30.17
C VAL A 398 6.51 11.04 29.92
N LYS A 399 5.24 11.34 30.24
CA LYS A 399 4.13 10.43 29.95
C LYS A 399 3.96 10.21 28.44
N GLU A 400 4.00 11.26 27.62
CA GLU A 400 3.93 11.10 26.16
C GLU A 400 5.09 10.24 25.61
N LEU A 401 6.29 10.39 26.17
CA LEU A 401 7.44 9.55 25.79
C LEU A 401 7.23 8.08 26.21
N MET A 402 6.66 7.84 27.40
CA MET A 402 6.32 6.49 27.87
C MET A 402 5.24 5.85 27.00
N ASP A 403 4.16 6.57 26.70
CA ASP A 403 3.08 6.09 25.84
C ASP A 403 3.65 5.72 24.44
N LYS A 404 4.52 6.57 23.89
CA LYS A 404 5.21 6.28 22.61
C LYS A 404 6.13 5.06 22.71
N TYR A 405 6.84 4.88 23.82
CA TYR A 405 7.68 3.71 24.05
C TYR A 405 6.83 2.44 24.10
N ASP A 406 5.71 2.47 24.83
CA ASP A 406 4.79 1.35 24.95
C ASP A 406 4.13 1.02 23.61
N ASP A 407 3.77 2.01 22.79
CA ASP A 407 3.25 1.78 21.45
C ASP A 407 4.25 1.10 20.51
N LEU A 408 5.56 1.29 20.72
CA LEU A 408 6.61 0.68 19.92
C LEU A 408 7.00 -0.72 20.42
N HIS A 409 7.09 -0.88 21.74
CA HIS A 409 7.67 -2.07 22.38
C HIS A 409 6.65 -2.98 23.07
N ASN A 410 5.57 -2.41 23.62
CA ASN A 410 4.60 -3.08 24.48
C ASN A 410 3.16 -3.01 23.92
N ASN A 411 3.02 -2.95 22.58
CA ASN A 411 1.73 -2.73 21.95
C ASN A 411 0.81 -3.97 22.07
N PRO A 412 -0.33 -3.87 22.76
CA PRO A 412 -1.19 -5.02 23.03
C PRO A 412 -1.86 -5.58 21.76
N ASN A 413 -2.13 -4.74 20.77
CA ASN A 413 -2.71 -5.17 19.50
C ASN A 413 -1.69 -5.96 18.67
N LYS A 414 -0.43 -5.49 18.64
CA LYS A 414 0.67 -6.20 17.98
C LYS A 414 0.90 -7.56 18.65
N GLU A 415 0.86 -7.61 19.98
CA GLU A 415 1.00 -8.86 20.74
C GLU A 415 -0.15 -9.85 20.47
N ALA A 416 -1.39 -9.36 20.40
CA ALA A 416 -2.55 -10.17 20.04
C ALA A 416 -2.44 -10.76 18.62
N GLU A 417 -1.99 -9.98 17.63
CA GLU A 417 -1.74 -10.48 16.28
C GLU A 417 -0.58 -11.49 16.24
N ILE A 418 0.51 -11.25 16.98
CA ILE A 418 1.60 -12.23 17.13
C ILE A 418 1.05 -13.56 17.67
N LEU A 419 0.21 -13.52 18.71
CA LEU A 419 -0.40 -14.71 19.30
C LEU A 419 -1.31 -15.44 18.29
N LYS A 420 -2.15 -14.70 17.57
CA LYS A 420 -3.03 -15.24 16.52
C LYS A 420 -2.25 -15.99 15.45
N TYR A 421 -1.16 -15.41 14.93
CA TYR A 421 -0.34 -16.08 13.92
C TYR A 421 0.49 -17.24 14.48
N ARG A 422 0.97 -17.16 15.74
CA ARG A 422 1.61 -18.32 16.42
C ARG A 422 0.65 -19.50 16.50
N THR A 423 -0.60 -19.27 16.91
CA THR A 423 -1.65 -20.29 16.97
C THR A 423 -1.97 -20.85 15.60
N LYS A 424 -2.11 -19.99 14.58
CA LYS A 424 -2.33 -20.44 13.19
C LYS A 424 -1.19 -21.34 12.70
N ILE A 425 0.07 -20.94 12.91
CA ILE A 425 1.24 -21.73 12.52
C ILE A 425 1.26 -23.07 13.25
N PHE A 426 0.95 -23.09 14.54
CA PHE A 426 0.87 -24.33 15.32
C PHE A 426 -0.15 -25.30 14.72
N LEU A 427 -1.38 -24.84 14.46
CA LEU A 427 -2.45 -25.67 13.89
C LEU A 427 -2.11 -26.18 12.48
N VAL A 428 -1.59 -25.30 11.61
CA VAL A 428 -1.20 -25.68 10.25
C VAL A 428 -0.03 -26.67 10.28
N ARG A 429 0.95 -26.47 11.17
CA ARG A 429 2.07 -27.39 11.34
C ARG A 429 1.61 -28.78 11.80
N ASP A 430 0.66 -28.84 12.73
CA ASP A 430 0.11 -30.12 13.21
C ASP A 430 -0.60 -30.86 12.08
N LYS A 431 -1.45 -30.16 11.33
CA LYS A 431 -2.12 -30.72 10.15
C LYS A 431 -1.13 -31.18 9.07
N LEU A 432 -0.06 -30.42 8.83
CA LEU A 432 1.01 -30.83 7.91
C LEU A 432 1.69 -32.12 8.37
N LYS A 433 1.96 -32.29 9.67
CA LYS A 433 2.52 -33.54 10.19
C LYS A 433 1.60 -34.72 9.94
N GLN A 434 0.30 -34.59 10.25
CA GLN A 434 -0.69 -35.63 10.02
C GLN A 434 -0.75 -36.04 8.54
N LEU A 435 -0.76 -35.08 7.62
CA LEU A 435 -0.77 -35.37 6.18
C LEU A 435 0.51 -36.07 5.71
N ILE A 436 1.67 -35.72 6.28
CA ILE A 436 2.93 -36.40 5.94
C ILE A 436 2.96 -37.83 6.51
N GLU A 437 2.52 -38.05 7.75
CA GLU A 437 2.41 -39.38 8.36
C GLU A 437 1.42 -40.28 7.58
N GLU A 438 0.30 -39.71 7.12
CA GLU A 438 -0.68 -40.41 6.28
C GLU A 438 -0.10 -40.74 4.90
N TYR A 439 0.66 -39.82 4.29
CA TYR A 439 1.38 -40.09 3.04
C TYR A 439 2.43 -41.20 3.22
N GLU A 440 3.21 -41.18 4.30
CA GLU A 440 4.23 -42.20 4.59
C GLU A 440 3.62 -43.59 4.77
N SER A 441 2.37 -43.69 5.26
CA SER A 441 1.68 -44.96 5.45
C SER A 441 0.86 -45.43 4.23
N THR A 442 0.37 -44.52 3.39
CA THR A 442 -0.52 -44.85 2.26
C THR A 442 0.13 -44.73 0.89
N GLU A 443 1.27 -44.05 0.77
CA GLU A 443 1.91 -43.64 -0.49
C GLU A 443 1.00 -42.83 -1.44
N ASN A 444 -0.10 -42.28 -0.92
CA ASN A 444 -1.07 -41.55 -1.74
C ASN A 444 -0.56 -40.13 -2.09
N ARG A 445 -0.21 -39.93 -3.37
CA ARG A 445 0.31 -38.65 -3.88
C ARG A 445 -0.65 -37.47 -3.78
N GLU A 446 -1.97 -37.69 -3.69
CA GLU A 446 -2.93 -36.61 -3.51
C GLU A 446 -2.80 -35.97 -2.11
N ILE A 447 -2.46 -36.78 -1.10
CA ILE A 447 -2.20 -36.31 0.27
C ILE A 447 -0.94 -35.45 0.30
N LEU A 448 0.13 -35.91 -0.37
CA LEU A 448 1.35 -35.13 -0.52
C LEU A 448 1.10 -33.80 -1.24
N THR A 449 0.28 -33.81 -2.31
CA THR A 449 -0.09 -32.59 -3.03
C THR A 449 -0.85 -31.62 -2.13
N THR A 450 -1.78 -32.13 -1.31
CA THR A 450 -2.53 -31.35 -0.32
C THR A 450 -1.60 -30.75 0.74
N ALA A 451 -0.62 -31.53 1.23
CA ALA A 451 0.38 -31.06 2.19
C ALA A 451 1.24 -29.92 1.61
N VAL A 452 1.72 -30.07 0.37
CA VAL A 452 2.50 -29.02 -0.32
C VAL A 452 1.67 -27.76 -0.53
N GLN A 453 0.40 -27.90 -0.93
CA GLN A 453 -0.50 -26.76 -1.12
C GLN A 453 -0.77 -26.03 0.20
N LEU A 454 -1.04 -26.78 1.28
CA LEU A 454 -1.24 -26.21 2.62
C LEU A 454 0.04 -25.50 3.13
N GLN A 455 1.21 -26.06 2.85
CA GLN A 455 2.49 -25.44 3.20
C GLN A 455 2.67 -24.11 2.45
N LYS A 456 2.37 -24.10 1.16
CA LYS A 456 2.54 -22.93 0.28
C LYS A 456 1.54 -21.82 0.56
N ASP A 457 0.27 -22.17 0.77
CA ASP A 457 -0.83 -21.20 0.84
C ASP A 457 -1.10 -20.72 2.27
N GLU A 458 -0.77 -21.52 3.29
CA GLU A 458 -1.08 -21.19 4.67
C GLU A 458 0.16 -21.09 5.56
N TYR A 459 1.04 -22.09 5.56
CA TYR A 459 2.17 -22.14 6.49
C TYR A 459 3.21 -21.06 6.21
N ILE A 460 3.73 -21.01 4.98
CA ILE A 460 4.77 -20.04 4.60
C ILE A 460 4.28 -18.60 4.79
N PRO A 461 3.09 -18.19 4.30
CA PRO A 461 2.60 -16.83 4.51
C PRO A 461 2.41 -16.49 5.99
N ALA A 462 1.91 -17.43 6.81
CA ALA A 462 1.74 -17.19 8.24
C ALA A 462 3.09 -16.97 8.95
N VAL A 463 4.13 -17.73 8.59
CA VAL A 463 5.49 -17.56 9.13
C VAL A 463 6.09 -16.22 8.70
N GLU A 464 5.92 -15.82 7.45
CA GLU A 464 6.40 -14.53 6.94
C GLU A 464 5.73 -13.35 7.62
N ILE A 465 4.41 -13.42 7.84
CA ILE A 465 3.66 -12.39 8.56
C ILE A 465 4.12 -12.33 10.01
N LEU A 466 4.24 -13.48 10.69
CA LEU A 466 4.73 -13.52 12.07
C LEU A 466 6.15 -12.93 12.18
N SER A 467 7.04 -13.26 11.25
CA SER A 467 8.40 -12.73 11.25
C SER A 467 8.42 -11.21 11.12
N ARG A 468 7.55 -10.64 10.28
CA ARG A 468 7.40 -9.19 10.09
C ARG A 468 6.74 -8.49 11.28
N LEU A 469 5.81 -9.17 11.96
CA LEU A 469 5.22 -8.66 13.20
C LEU A 469 6.24 -8.62 14.34
N ILE A 470 7.11 -9.63 14.45
CA ILE A 470 8.11 -9.68 15.51
C ILE A 470 9.23 -8.67 15.25
N SER A 471 9.75 -8.61 14.02
CA SER A 471 10.89 -7.75 13.68
C SER A 471 10.55 -6.83 12.51
N GLU A 472 10.58 -5.52 12.77
CA GLU A 472 10.36 -4.50 11.75
C GLU A 472 11.52 -4.37 10.76
N HIS A 473 12.74 -4.74 11.17
CA HIS A 473 13.92 -4.71 10.30
C HIS A 473 14.68 -6.03 10.40
N ILE A 474 14.87 -6.68 9.26
CA ILE A 474 15.58 -7.95 9.13
C ILE A 474 16.61 -7.80 8.01
N GLU A 475 17.88 -8.06 8.30
CA GLU A 475 18.97 -7.98 7.33
C GLU A 475 19.85 -9.22 7.42
N ILE A 476 20.29 -9.72 6.27
CA ILE A 476 21.31 -10.78 6.19
C ILE A 476 22.63 -10.13 5.81
N ASN A 477 23.56 -10.14 6.76
CA ASN A 477 24.88 -9.60 6.57
C ASN A 477 25.89 -10.71 6.28
N ALA A 478 26.87 -10.40 5.43
CA ALA A 478 27.89 -11.35 5.01
C ALA A 478 29.29 -10.89 5.44
N ALA A 479 29.98 -11.70 6.23
CA ALA A 479 31.40 -11.53 6.51
C ALA A 479 32.21 -12.23 5.42
N ILE A 480 32.79 -11.44 4.51
CA ILE A 480 33.62 -11.94 3.41
C ILE A 480 35.09 -11.89 3.85
N SER A 481 35.71 -13.07 3.99
CA SER A 481 37.15 -13.23 4.19
C SER A 481 37.78 -13.80 2.92
N ALA A 482 38.97 -13.32 2.56
CA ALA A 482 39.68 -13.78 1.36
C ALA A 482 40.05 -15.27 1.41
N ASN A 483 40.18 -15.85 2.61
CA ASN A 483 40.69 -17.21 2.85
C ASN A 483 39.70 -18.08 3.65
N SER A 484 38.43 -17.70 3.75
CA SER A 484 37.44 -18.46 4.54
C SER A 484 36.07 -18.41 3.88
N PRO A 485 35.22 -19.44 4.10
CA PRO A 485 33.85 -19.42 3.60
C PRO A 485 33.11 -18.18 4.10
N THR A 486 32.25 -17.63 3.25
CA THR A 486 31.40 -16.49 3.61
C THR A 486 30.48 -16.88 4.75
N ILE A 487 30.58 -16.17 5.87
CA ILE A 487 29.71 -16.39 7.03
C ILE A 487 28.56 -15.39 6.92
N TYR A 488 27.33 -15.90 6.90
CA TYR A 488 26.12 -15.09 6.92
C TYR A 488 25.59 -14.99 8.34
N TYR A 489 25.24 -13.79 8.78
CA TYR A 489 24.61 -13.54 10.07
C TYR A 489 23.30 -12.76 9.87
N LEU A 490 22.29 -13.17 10.61
CA LEU A 490 20.95 -12.58 10.58
C LEU A 490 20.88 -11.49 11.64
N PHE A 491 20.64 -10.26 11.21
CA PHE A 491 20.41 -9.12 12.08
C PHE A 491 18.91 -8.82 12.14
N LYS A 492 18.37 -8.69 13.35
CA LYS A 492 16.94 -8.43 13.60
C LYS A 492 16.80 -7.31 14.59
N ASN A 493 15.98 -6.31 14.26
CA ASN A 493 15.50 -5.31 15.19
C ASN A 493 13.97 -5.40 15.29
N ASP A 494 13.48 -5.38 16.53
CA ASP A 494 12.05 -5.46 16.83
C ASP A 494 11.30 -4.18 16.45
N VAL A 495 12.02 -3.04 16.45
CA VAL A 495 11.55 -1.72 16.07
C VAL A 495 12.53 -1.08 15.10
N ALA A 496 12.03 -0.42 14.05
CA ALA A 496 12.86 0.31 13.11
C ALA A 496 13.63 1.44 13.81
N LEU A 497 14.94 1.57 13.51
CA LEU A 497 15.82 2.55 14.16
C LEU A 497 15.29 3.99 14.08
N ILE A 498 14.58 4.34 13.00
CA ILE A 498 14.01 5.67 12.81
C ILE A 498 12.87 5.98 13.78
N LYS A 499 12.10 4.96 14.21
CA LYS A 499 10.99 5.12 15.15
C LYS A 499 11.48 5.36 16.58
N ASN A 500 12.68 4.86 16.88
CA ASN A 500 13.38 5.15 18.12
C ASN A 500 14.03 6.53 18.15
N ASN A 501 13.99 7.30 17.06
CA ASN A 501 14.48 8.67 17.05
C ASN A 501 13.34 9.67 17.28
N LEU A 502 13.55 10.60 18.21
CA LEU A 502 12.67 11.72 18.49
C LEU A 502 13.23 12.99 17.87
N LEU A 503 12.41 13.73 17.13
CA LEU A 503 12.76 15.07 16.66
C LEU A 503 12.69 16.05 17.84
N ILE A 504 13.83 16.63 18.22
CA ILE A 504 13.95 17.53 19.39
C ILE A 504 14.25 18.98 18.99
N GLY A 505 14.19 19.31 17.70
CA GLY A 505 14.52 20.63 17.20
C GLY A 505 14.10 20.83 15.75
N GLU A 506 14.93 21.55 15.00
CA GLU A 506 14.63 21.85 13.59
C GLU A 506 14.47 20.56 12.77
N PRO A 507 13.36 20.42 12.00
CA PRO A 507 13.12 19.25 11.16
C PRO A 507 14.12 19.17 10.00
N PRO A 508 14.30 17.98 9.41
CA PRO A 508 15.12 17.83 8.22
C PRO A 508 14.57 18.65 7.05
N ARG A 509 15.45 19.23 6.25
CA ARG A 509 15.06 20.01 5.07
C ARG A 509 16.16 20.06 4.02
N VAL A 510 15.75 20.41 2.81
CA VAL A 510 16.66 20.69 1.71
C VAL A 510 17.19 22.11 1.87
N VAL A 511 18.49 22.26 2.13
CA VAL A 511 19.15 23.58 2.16
C VAL A 511 19.42 24.02 0.73
N HIS A 512 20.02 23.13 -0.07
CA HIS A 512 20.24 23.34 -1.50
C HIS A 512 20.16 22.01 -2.26
N PHE A 513 19.56 22.04 -3.45
CA PHE A 513 19.59 20.89 -4.36
C PHE A 513 19.68 21.37 -5.81
N ILE A 514 20.89 21.66 -6.26
CA ILE A 514 21.15 22.14 -7.62
C ILE A 514 21.90 21.06 -8.42
N ARG A 515 21.24 20.58 -9.48
CA ARG A 515 21.81 19.77 -10.55
C ARG A 515 21.30 20.34 -11.88
N SER A 516 22.17 20.48 -12.88
CA SER A 516 21.76 20.97 -14.19
C SER A 516 20.77 20.00 -14.83
N ALA A 517 19.57 20.48 -15.16
CA ALA A 517 18.65 19.85 -16.09
C ALA A 517 19.24 19.92 -17.51
N ARG A 518 20.12 18.98 -17.85
CA ARG A 518 20.35 18.61 -19.26
C ARG A 518 20.14 17.11 -19.37
N GLY A 519 19.19 16.77 -20.23
CA GLY A 519 18.49 15.50 -20.30
C GLY A 519 19.39 14.26 -20.21
N VAL A 520 18.87 13.28 -19.49
CA VAL A 520 19.19 11.89 -19.76
C VAL A 520 18.50 11.56 -21.08
N VAL A 521 19.26 11.68 -22.16
CA VAL A 521 18.96 10.99 -23.42
C VAL A 521 19.74 9.68 -23.36
N LEU A 522 18.98 8.60 -23.60
CA LEU A 522 19.27 7.16 -23.58
C LEU A 522 19.14 6.48 -22.22
#